data_AF-A0A1Y9J133-F1
#
_entry.id   AF-A0A1Y9J133-F1
#
_cell.length_a   1.000
_cell.length_b   1.000
_cell.length_c   1.000
_cell.angle_alpha   90.00
_cell.angle_beta   90.00
_cell.angle_gamma   90.00
#
_symmetry.space_group_name_H-M   'P 1'
#
loop_
_entity.id
_entity.type
_entity.pdbx_description
1 polymer ?
#
loop_
_entity_poly.entity_id
_entity_poly.type
_entity_poly.pdbx_seq_one_letter_code
_entity_poly.pdbx_strand_id
1 'polypeptide(L)'
;MTILCSHHRIVEKEPSKVNPRWKSCTVFSLLMIVSSCLVVSFSLHGLIADYKHHCLLKANLHFVPIAVENGSDTGTNQTAVQYGIDEYWSNWNSGLYCETLKNMPLFQGICCTIWLALFLVHGPGGILPQPWRIVLPSLIFFLGCTVVSLLTASFITQGLRHLCAEFQKVDSVQGMSCARLILYFSLVQDTAALVQVDKNFFLTLAFSWIWVGATVFGLVIILLRIFLMPDFELFRVVVSMHGMRKDLPMLQTEESASCTTSEL
;
A
#
# COMPACT_ATOMS: atom_id res chain seq x y z
N MET A 1 -56.99 -14.71 7.39
CA MET A 1 -55.54 -14.98 7.39
C MET A 1 -55.04 -14.61 8.77
N THR A 2 -54.68 -15.58 9.61
CA THR A 2 -54.18 -15.34 10.97
C THR A 2 -52.65 -15.38 10.94
N ILE A 3 -52.02 -14.28 11.38
CA ILE A 3 -50.57 -14.15 11.49
C ILE A 3 -50.16 -14.76 12.84
N LEU A 4 -49.31 -15.79 12.84
CA LEU A 4 -48.88 -16.47 14.08
C LEU A 4 -47.65 -15.83 14.70
N CYS A 5 -46.69 -15.43 13.86
CA CYS A 5 -45.45 -14.83 14.32
C CYS A 5 -44.81 -14.03 13.19
N SER A 6 -44.27 -12.85 13.52
CA SER A 6 -43.43 -12.06 12.63
C SER A 6 -42.09 -11.81 13.30
N HIS A 7 -41.00 -12.27 12.68
CA HIS A 7 -39.64 -11.93 13.12
C HIS A 7 -38.87 -11.30 11.95
N HIS A 8 -37.91 -10.46 12.28
CA HIS A 8 -37.01 -9.85 11.30
C HIS A 8 -35.79 -10.75 11.16
N ARG A 9 -35.48 -11.17 9.93
CA ARG A 9 -34.28 -11.95 9.61
C ARG A 9 -33.39 -11.12 8.70
N ILE A 10 -32.14 -10.96 9.12
CA ILE A 10 -31.10 -10.37 8.28
C ILE A 10 -30.67 -11.47 7.29
N VAL A 11 -30.85 -11.23 6.00
CA VAL A 11 -30.42 -12.14 4.93
C VAL A 11 -29.41 -11.42 4.05
N GLU A 12 -28.38 -12.14 3.63
CA GLU A 12 -27.39 -11.61 2.69
C GLU A 12 -28.06 -11.29 1.36
N LYS A 13 -27.80 -10.10 0.81
CA LYS A 13 -28.24 -9.73 -0.53
C LYS A 13 -27.55 -10.60 -1.57
N GLU A 14 -28.27 -10.92 -2.64
CA GLU A 14 -27.65 -11.46 -3.83
C GLU A 14 -26.58 -10.47 -4.36
N PRO A 15 -25.43 -10.96 -4.84
CA PRO A 15 -24.32 -10.12 -5.31
C PRO A 15 -24.70 -9.21 -6.49
N SER A 16 -25.80 -9.52 -7.20
CA SER A 16 -26.38 -8.70 -8.28
C SER A 16 -27.07 -7.43 -7.78
N LYS A 17 -27.52 -7.40 -6.51
CA LYS A 17 -28.25 -6.27 -5.90
C LYS A 17 -27.34 -5.27 -5.18
N VAL A 18 -26.09 -5.62 -4.92
CA VAL A 18 -25.13 -4.74 -4.26
C VAL A 18 -24.58 -3.72 -5.27
N ASN A 19 -24.51 -2.44 -4.87
CA ASN A 19 -24.04 -1.37 -5.76
C ASN A 19 -22.61 -1.66 -6.25
N PRO A 20 -22.37 -1.75 -7.58
CA PRO A 20 -21.06 -2.11 -8.14
C PRO A 20 -19.95 -1.10 -7.82
N ARG A 21 -20.31 0.13 -7.39
CA ARG A 21 -19.35 1.17 -7.00
C ARG A 21 -18.44 0.73 -5.87
N TRP A 22 -18.93 -0.01 -4.88
CA TRP A 22 -18.12 -0.50 -3.76
C TRP A 22 -16.96 -1.38 -4.26
N LYS A 23 -17.26 -2.31 -5.16
CA LYS A 23 -16.25 -3.17 -5.80
C LYS A 23 -15.28 -2.34 -6.64
N SER A 24 -15.79 -1.41 -7.45
CA SER A 24 -14.95 -0.55 -8.29
C SER A 24 -13.96 0.28 -7.45
N CYS A 25 -14.40 0.83 -6.32
CA CYS A 25 -13.54 1.56 -5.40
C CYS A 25 -12.45 0.66 -4.78
N THR A 26 -12.78 -0.54 -4.31
CA THR A 26 -11.77 -1.48 -3.76
C THR A 26 -10.77 -1.91 -4.83
N VAL A 27 -11.24 -2.23 -6.04
CA VAL A 27 -10.38 -2.62 -7.18
C VAL A 27 -9.46 -1.47 -7.59
N PHE A 28 -9.99 -0.25 -7.70
CA PHE A 28 -9.20 0.94 -7.99
C PHE A 28 -8.12 1.18 -6.93
N SER A 29 -8.47 1.05 -5.65
CA SER A 29 -7.51 1.17 -4.55
C SER A 29 -6.39 0.13 -4.65
N LEU A 30 -6.71 -1.13 -4.95
CA LEU A 30 -5.71 -2.20 -5.11
C LEU A 30 -4.79 -1.95 -6.30
N LEU A 31 -5.32 -1.47 -7.43
CA LEU A 31 -4.50 -1.09 -8.58
C LEU A 31 -3.53 0.05 -8.27
N MET A 32 -3.99 1.07 -7.54
CA MET A 32 -3.15 2.18 -7.08
C MET A 32 -2.05 1.71 -6.12
N ILE A 33 -2.36 0.73 -5.25
CA ILE A 33 -1.36 0.13 -4.36
C ILE A 33 -0.30 -0.63 -5.18
N VAL A 34 -0.72 -1.50 -6.10
CA VAL A 34 0.22 -2.30 -6.91
C VAL A 34 1.12 -1.40 -7.75
N SER A 35 0.57 -0.39 -8.42
CA SER A 35 1.36 0.53 -9.25
C SER A 35 2.37 1.33 -8.42
N SER A 36 1.96 1.85 -7.27
CA SER A 36 2.86 2.60 -6.38
C SER A 36 3.94 1.71 -5.74
N CYS A 37 3.61 0.48 -5.33
CA CYS A 37 4.58 -0.51 -4.83
C CYS A 37 5.71 -0.77 -5.85
N LEU A 38 5.37 -0.96 -7.12
CA LEU A 38 6.35 -1.17 -8.19
C LEU A 38 7.23 0.06 -8.36
N VAL A 39 6.63 1.26 -8.47
CA VAL A 39 7.39 2.51 -8.65
C VAL A 39 8.37 2.73 -7.49
N VAL A 40 7.93 2.56 -6.23
CA VAL A 40 8.80 2.73 -5.06
C VAL A 40 9.96 1.73 -5.08
N SER A 41 9.69 0.46 -5.38
CA SER A 41 10.72 -0.58 -5.36
C SER A 41 11.76 -0.40 -6.48
N PHE A 42 11.32 -0.07 -7.70
CA PHE A 42 12.21 0.17 -8.83
C PHE A 42 13.02 1.46 -8.65
N SER A 43 12.40 2.54 -8.17
CA SER A 43 13.10 3.81 -7.93
C SER A 43 14.12 3.69 -6.80
N LEU A 44 13.79 2.97 -5.73
CA LEU A 44 14.73 2.70 -4.64
C LEU A 44 15.88 1.78 -5.10
N HIS A 45 15.59 0.77 -5.93
CA HIS A 45 16.63 -0.08 -6.51
C HIS A 45 17.58 0.70 -7.42
N GLY A 46 17.05 1.55 -8.30
CA GLY A 46 17.86 2.43 -9.14
C GLY A 46 18.76 3.33 -8.32
N LEU A 47 18.20 3.98 -7.29
CA LEU A 47 18.98 4.82 -6.38
C LEU A 47 20.08 4.04 -5.65
N ILE A 48 19.85 2.78 -5.27
CA ILE A 48 20.88 1.93 -4.65
C ILE A 48 21.94 1.51 -5.67
N ALA A 49 21.56 1.22 -6.91
CA ALA A 49 22.49 0.85 -7.97
C ALA A 49 23.47 1.99 -8.32
N ASP A 50 22.98 3.23 -8.33
CA ASP A 50 23.79 4.43 -8.60
C ASP A 50 24.89 4.68 -7.53
N TYR A 51 24.75 4.04 -6.36
CA TYR A 51 25.71 4.07 -5.25
C TYR A 51 26.43 2.72 -5.08
N LYS A 52 26.67 1.99 -6.18
CA LYS A 52 27.37 0.68 -6.19
C LYS A 52 26.77 -0.38 -5.24
N HIS A 53 25.46 -0.36 -5.08
CA HIS A 53 24.73 -1.24 -4.15
C HIS A 53 24.99 -1.02 -2.66
N HIS A 54 25.60 0.10 -2.27
CA HIS A 54 25.71 0.47 -0.87
C HIS A 54 24.38 0.97 -0.30
N CYS A 55 24.15 0.70 1.00
CA CYS A 55 22.95 1.17 1.68
C CYS A 55 23.05 2.67 2.00
N LEU A 56 22.50 3.48 1.10
CA LEU A 56 22.38 4.93 1.22
C LEU A 56 21.54 5.38 2.42
N LEU A 57 20.53 4.61 2.81
CA LEU A 57 19.55 5.03 3.80
C LEU A 57 20.19 5.11 5.19
N LYS A 58 20.27 6.34 5.73
CA LYS A 58 20.91 6.66 7.01
C LYS A 58 22.44 6.44 6.99
N ALA A 59 23.09 6.53 5.83
CA ALA A 59 24.54 6.51 5.72
C ALA A 59 25.17 7.78 6.33
N ASN A 60 26.41 7.65 6.83
CA ASN A 60 27.25 8.76 7.25
C ASN A 60 28.38 8.91 6.23
N LEU A 61 28.37 10.00 5.47
CA LEU A 61 29.23 10.20 4.31
C LEU A 61 30.45 11.04 4.68
N HIS A 62 31.62 10.57 4.27
CA HIS A 62 32.85 11.34 4.36
C HIS A 62 33.18 11.95 3.00
N PHE A 63 33.34 13.26 2.95
CA PHE A 63 33.63 14.00 1.72
C PHE A 63 35.12 14.32 1.63
N VAL A 64 35.72 14.06 0.47
CA VAL A 64 37.15 14.34 0.21
C VAL A 64 37.23 15.25 -1.02
N PRO A 65 38.08 16.30 -0.99
CA PRO A 65 38.29 17.13 -2.16
C PRO A 65 38.98 16.32 -3.27
N ILE A 66 38.35 16.29 -4.44
CA ILE A 66 38.94 15.75 -5.66
C ILE A 66 39.87 16.82 -6.20
N ALA A 67 41.17 16.51 -6.26
CA ALA A 67 42.12 17.34 -6.98
C ALA A 67 41.82 17.23 -8.47
N VAL A 68 41.30 18.30 -9.08
CA VAL A 68 41.22 18.40 -10.53
C VAL A 68 42.65 18.48 -11.03
N GLU A 69 43.17 17.42 -11.67
CA GLU A 69 44.44 17.51 -12.38
C GLU A 69 44.32 18.63 -13.42
N ASN A 70 45.08 19.70 -13.21
CA ASN A 70 45.10 20.88 -14.07
C ASN A 70 45.57 20.50 -15.48
N GLY A 71 44.64 20.17 -16.36
CA GLY A 71 44.79 20.36 -17.80
C GLY A 71 44.81 21.86 -18.08
N SER A 72 45.95 22.35 -18.56
CA SER A 72 46.22 23.70 -19.08
C SER A 72 44.98 24.42 -19.63
N ASP A 73 44.54 25.50 -18.98
CA ASP A 73 44.73 26.87 -19.48
C ASP A 73 43.72 27.88 -18.90
N THR A 74 44.29 29.02 -18.50
CA THR A 74 43.67 30.36 -18.43
C THR A 74 42.45 30.58 -17.51
N GLY A 75 42.75 31.07 -16.31
CA GLY A 75 42.25 32.39 -15.87
C GLY A 75 40.75 32.54 -15.62
N THR A 76 40.24 31.92 -14.55
CA THR A 76 39.20 32.55 -13.71
C THR A 76 39.41 32.14 -12.25
N ASN A 77 39.51 33.13 -11.36
CA ASN A 77 39.75 32.99 -9.92
C ASN A 77 38.51 32.45 -9.17
N GLN A 78 38.11 31.22 -9.45
CA GLN A 78 37.23 30.44 -8.58
C GLN A 78 37.69 28.98 -8.61
N THR A 79 38.60 28.64 -7.70
CA THR A 79 38.93 27.24 -7.40
C THR A 79 37.72 26.63 -6.67
N ALA A 80 36.67 26.29 -7.43
CA ALA A 80 35.58 25.47 -6.93
C ALA A 80 36.17 24.07 -6.70
N VAL A 81 36.62 23.82 -5.46
CA VAL A 81 37.09 22.50 -5.04
C VAL A 81 35.92 21.54 -5.21
N GLN A 82 36.06 20.59 -6.15
CA GLN A 82 35.09 19.54 -6.36
C GLN A 82 35.24 18.51 -5.24
N TYR A 83 34.14 18.12 -4.60
CA TYR A 83 34.15 17.12 -3.54
C TYR A 83 33.59 15.79 -4.07
N GLY A 84 34.20 14.68 -3.69
CA GLY A 84 33.72 13.33 -3.93
C GLY A 84 33.38 12.63 -2.62
N ILE A 85 32.57 11.56 -2.69
CA ILE A 85 32.33 10.67 -1.56
C ILE A 85 33.49 9.68 -1.46
N ASP A 86 34.11 9.58 -0.29
CA ASP A 86 35.08 8.54 0.00
C ASP A 86 34.37 7.25 0.43
N GLU A 87 34.42 6.23 -0.43
CA GLU A 87 33.74 4.95 -0.24
C GLU A 87 34.26 4.17 0.98
N TYR A 88 35.55 4.29 1.31
CA TYR A 88 36.22 3.51 2.36
C TYR A 88 35.99 4.10 3.76
N TRP A 89 35.97 5.43 3.85
CA TRP A 89 35.78 6.14 5.12
C TRP A 89 34.31 6.45 5.42
N SER A 90 33.42 6.33 4.44
CA SER A 90 31.97 6.46 4.65
C SER A 90 31.40 5.23 5.35
N ASN A 91 30.53 5.45 6.35
CA ASN A 91 29.87 4.39 7.08
C ASN A 91 28.48 4.14 6.47
N TRP A 92 28.37 3.03 5.75
CA TRP A 92 27.14 2.58 5.11
C TRP A 92 26.33 1.71 6.08
N ASN A 93 25.02 1.82 6.03
CA ASN A 93 24.15 1.00 6.86
C ASN A 93 24.12 -0.46 6.34
N SER A 94 23.58 -1.39 7.13
CA SER A 94 23.57 -2.81 6.79
C SER A 94 22.85 -3.10 5.47
N GLY A 95 23.44 -3.96 4.63
CA GLY A 95 22.83 -4.38 3.35
C GLY A 95 21.44 -5.01 3.54
N LEU A 96 21.25 -5.78 4.62
CA LEU A 96 19.97 -6.40 4.95
C LEU A 96 18.85 -5.36 5.18
N TYR A 97 19.16 -4.22 5.79
CA TYR A 97 18.19 -3.15 6.01
C TYR A 97 17.69 -2.56 4.67
N CYS A 98 18.61 -2.27 3.76
CA CYS A 98 18.27 -1.76 2.42
C CYS A 98 17.47 -2.77 1.61
N GLU A 99 17.93 -4.03 1.60
CA GLU A 99 17.24 -5.13 0.92
C GLU A 99 15.83 -5.31 1.45
N THR A 100 15.63 -5.23 2.78
CA THR A 100 14.30 -5.32 3.38
C THR A 100 13.40 -4.18 2.92
N LEU A 101 13.88 -2.93 2.97
CA LEU A 101 13.08 -1.76 2.56
C LEU A 101 12.75 -1.76 1.06
N LYS A 102 13.64 -2.30 0.21
CA LYS A 102 13.41 -2.48 -1.23
C LYS A 102 12.41 -3.60 -1.53
N ASN A 103 12.49 -4.72 -0.82
CA ASN A 103 11.68 -5.90 -1.14
C ASN A 103 10.28 -5.87 -0.48
N MET A 104 10.10 -5.10 0.62
CA MET A 104 8.83 -5.04 1.33
C MET A 104 7.66 -4.52 0.47
N PRO A 105 7.80 -3.40 -0.29
CA PRO A 105 6.73 -2.94 -1.16
C PRO A 105 6.43 -3.93 -2.30
N LEU A 106 7.42 -4.65 -2.83
CA LEU A 106 7.19 -5.72 -3.82
C LEU A 106 6.36 -6.87 -3.24
N PHE A 107 6.72 -7.35 -2.05
CA PHE A 107 5.98 -8.41 -1.37
C PHE A 107 4.51 -8.01 -1.16
N GLN A 108 4.29 -6.79 -0.67
CA GLN A 108 2.94 -6.25 -0.52
C GLN A 108 2.21 -6.13 -1.86
N GLY A 109 2.89 -5.69 -2.92
CA GLY A 109 2.32 -5.61 -4.28
C GLY A 109 1.87 -6.97 -4.81
N ILE A 110 2.64 -8.04 -4.58
CA ILE A 110 2.26 -9.41 -4.95
C ILE A 110 1.02 -9.84 -4.18
N CYS A 111 1.00 -9.67 -2.86
CA CYS A 111 -0.17 -10.00 -2.03
C CYS A 111 -1.42 -9.21 -2.48
N CYS A 112 -1.28 -7.91 -2.76
CA CYS A 112 -2.37 -7.08 -3.28
C CYS A 112 -2.88 -7.55 -4.65
N THR A 113 -2.01 -8.07 -5.51
CA THR A 113 -2.39 -8.64 -6.81
C THR A 113 -3.23 -9.91 -6.65
N ILE A 114 -2.88 -10.77 -5.69
CA ILE A 114 -3.69 -11.96 -5.35
C ILE A 114 -5.08 -11.52 -4.86
N TRP A 115 -5.13 -10.54 -3.95
CA TRP A 115 -6.40 -9.97 -3.47
C TRP A 115 -7.23 -9.34 -4.59
N LEU A 116 -6.59 -8.63 -5.51
CA LEU A 116 -7.22 -8.07 -6.70
C LEU A 116 -7.89 -9.17 -7.53
N ALA A 117 -7.19 -10.28 -7.80
CA ALA A 117 -7.76 -11.42 -8.51
C ALA A 117 -8.98 -12.02 -7.78
N LEU A 118 -8.90 -12.19 -6.46
CA LEU A 118 -10.01 -12.67 -5.64
C LEU A 118 -11.24 -11.75 -5.76
N PHE A 119 -11.06 -10.43 -5.63
CA PHE A 119 -12.17 -9.47 -5.77
C PHE A 119 -12.76 -9.44 -7.19
N LEU A 120 -11.96 -9.73 -8.21
CA LEU A 120 -12.45 -9.84 -9.59
C LEU A 120 -13.33 -11.09 -9.76
N VAL A 121 -12.88 -12.25 -9.28
CA VAL A 121 -13.56 -13.55 -9.40
C VAL A 121 -14.86 -13.61 -8.60
N HIS A 122 -14.92 -13.02 -7.40
CA HIS A 122 -16.13 -12.96 -6.55
C HIS A 122 -17.17 -11.91 -7.02
N GLY A 123 -17.26 -11.62 -8.32
CA GLY A 123 -18.18 -10.65 -8.92
C GLY A 123 -19.60 -11.16 -9.22
N PRO A 124 -20.51 -10.29 -9.69
CA PRO A 124 -21.83 -10.70 -10.16
C PRO A 124 -21.65 -11.68 -11.33
N GLY A 125 -22.06 -12.93 -11.15
CA GLY A 125 -21.80 -14.03 -12.11
C GLY A 125 -20.61 -14.94 -11.77
N GLY A 126 -19.93 -14.71 -10.63
CA GLY A 126 -18.90 -15.60 -10.09
C GLY A 126 -19.46 -16.88 -9.46
N ILE A 127 -18.61 -17.90 -9.36
CA ILE A 127 -18.98 -19.27 -8.99
C ILE A 127 -19.35 -19.42 -7.49
N LEU A 128 -18.96 -18.49 -6.61
CA LEU A 128 -19.17 -18.61 -5.16
C LEU A 128 -20.14 -17.55 -4.58
N PRO A 129 -21.14 -17.97 -3.78
CA PRO A 129 -22.33 -17.15 -3.51
C PRO A 129 -22.28 -16.16 -2.32
N GLN A 130 -21.14 -15.93 -1.63
CA GLN A 130 -21.17 -15.14 -0.37
C GLN A 130 -20.11 -14.03 -0.30
N PRO A 131 -20.44 -12.79 -0.75
CA PRO A 131 -19.51 -11.65 -0.78
C PRO A 131 -19.17 -11.06 0.58
N TRP A 132 -19.87 -11.43 1.66
CA TRP A 132 -19.59 -10.92 3.02
C TRP A 132 -18.41 -11.63 3.69
N ARG A 133 -18.21 -12.94 3.44
CA ARG A 133 -17.15 -13.73 4.10
C ARG A 133 -15.73 -13.26 3.78
N ILE A 134 -15.54 -12.62 2.63
CA ILE A 134 -14.23 -12.08 2.20
C ILE A 134 -13.91 -10.72 2.84
N VAL A 135 -14.93 -10.01 3.36
CA VAL A 135 -14.76 -8.66 3.93
C VAL A 135 -13.87 -8.70 5.18
N LEU A 136 -14.09 -9.64 6.09
CA LEU A 136 -13.33 -9.72 7.35
C LEU A 136 -11.84 -10.09 7.15
N PRO A 137 -11.47 -11.11 6.35
CA PRO A 137 -10.08 -11.36 6.00
C PRO A 137 -9.42 -10.18 5.29
N SER A 138 -10.15 -9.49 4.40
CA SER A 138 -9.62 -8.30 3.72
C SER A 138 -9.37 -7.13 4.67
N LEU A 139 -10.21 -6.93 5.70
CA LEU A 139 -9.99 -5.91 6.73
C LEU A 139 -8.65 -6.13 7.45
N ILE A 140 -8.40 -7.36 7.91
CA ILE A 140 -7.15 -7.72 8.60
C ILE A 140 -5.96 -7.47 7.68
N PHE A 141 -6.07 -7.86 6.41
CA PHE A 141 -5.04 -7.63 5.40
C PHE A 141 -4.76 -6.14 5.17
N PHE A 142 -5.78 -5.31 4.94
CA PHE A 142 -5.61 -3.87 4.74
C PHE A 142 -5.04 -3.16 5.98
N LEU A 143 -5.41 -3.61 7.18
CA LEU A 143 -4.87 -3.06 8.43
C LEU A 143 -3.37 -3.38 8.56
N GLY A 144 -2.97 -4.63 8.34
CA GLY A 144 -1.56 -5.02 8.32
C GLY A 144 -0.76 -4.28 7.25
N CYS A 145 -1.31 -4.19 6.03
CA CYS A 145 -0.70 -3.45 4.92
C CYS A 145 -0.52 -1.97 5.22
N THR A 146 -1.45 -1.35 5.95
CA THR A 146 -1.36 0.06 6.33
C THR A 146 -0.24 0.28 7.34
N VAL A 147 -0.08 -0.60 8.33
CA VAL A 147 1.01 -0.52 9.31
C VAL A 147 2.35 -0.70 8.61
N VAL A 148 2.48 -1.73 7.76
CA VAL A 148 3.73 -2.00 7.04
C VAL A 148 4.08 -0.85 6.10
N SER A 149 3.12 -0.36 5.29
CA SER A 149 3.36 0.74 4.36
C SER A 149 3.78 2.02 5.08
N LEU A 150 3.15 2.35 6.22
CA LEU A 150 3.51 3.51 7.04
C LEU A 150 4.92 3.40 7.62
N LEU A 151 5.29 2.25 8.18
CA LEU A 151 6.63 2.03 8.74
C LEU A 151 7.69 2.12 7.66
N THR A 152 7.49 1.41 6.54
CA THR A 152 8.42 1.41 5.41
C THR A 152 8.57 2.80 4.80
N ALA A 153 7.47 3.51 4.53
CA ALA A 153 7.51 4.87 3.98
C ALA A 153 8.20 5.86 4.94
N SER A 154 7.99 5.71 6.25
CA SER A 154 8.63 6.52 7.27
C SER A 154 10.14 6.28 7.30
N PHE A 155 10.58 5.02 7.29
CA PHE A 155 12.01 4.68 7.26
C PHE A 155 12.71 5.14 5.98
N ILE A 156 12.05 5.02 4.82
CA ILE A 156 12.57 5.56 3.56
C ILE A 156 12.70 7.08 3.64
N THR A 157 11.65 7.78 4.08
CA THR A 157 11.66 9.25 4.18
C THR A 157 12.71 9.74 5.18
N GLN A 158 12.83 9.10 6.33
CA GLN A 158 13.84 9.44 7.34
C GLN A 158 15.26 9.17 6.83
N GLY A 159 15.48 8.01 6.20
CA GLY A 159 16.78 7.65 5.63
C GLY A 159 17.24 8.63 4.54
N LEU A 160 16.33 9.04 3.65
CA LEU A 160 16.61 10.02 2.61
C LEU A 160 16.83 11.44 3.18
N ARG A 161 16.05 11.86 4.18
CA ARG A 161 16.26 13.16 4.84
C ARG A 161 17.60 13.23 5.58
N HIS A 162 18.00 12.14 6.24
CA HIS A 162 19.30 12.05 6.91
C HIS A 162 20.44 12.19 5.90
N LEU A 163 20.36 11.49 4.78
CA LEU A 163 21.31 11.62 3.68
C LEU A 163 21.39 13.06 3.16
N CYS A 164 20.24 13.71 2.93
CA CYS A 164 20.21 15.12 2.52
C CYS A 164 20.92 16.03 3.52
N ALA A 165 20.77 15.78 4.82
CA ALA A 165 21.42 16.55 5.87
C ALA A 165 22.95 16.37 5.87
N GLU A 166 23.45 15.16 5.55
CA GLU A 166 24.88 14.93 5.39
C GLU A 166 25.47 15.74 4.22
N PHE A 167 24.78 15.78 3.09
CA PHE A 167 25.23 16.59 1.95
C PHE A 167 25.27 18.09 2.25
N GLN A 168 24.38 18.59 3.11
CA GLN A 168 24.35 20.00 3.50
C GLN A 168 25.50 20.43 4.42
N LYS A 169 26.27 19.49 4.98
CA LYS A 169 27.46 19.81 5.78
C LYS A 169 28.65 20.29 4.93
N VAL A 170 28.58 20.11 3.62
CA VAL A 170 29.62 20.57 2.69
C VAL A 170 29.31 22.03 2.31
N ASP A 171 30.14 22.96 2.78
CA ASP A 171 29.93 24.41 2.62
C ASP A 171 29.80 24.86 1.15
N SER A 172 30.43 24.16 0.21
CA SER A 172 30.40 24.49 -1.22
C SER A 172 29.05 24.25 -1.90
N VAL A 173 28.16 23.47 -1.29
CA VAL A 173 26.86 23.07 -1.86
C VAL A 173 25.65 23.57 -1.06
N GLN A 174 25.90 24.46 -0.09
CA GLN A 174 24.89 25.04 0.79
C GLN A 174 23.89 25.89 -0.02
N GLY A 175 22.65 25.42 -0.15
CA GLY A 175 21.57 26.11 -0.88
C GLY A 175 21.04 25.39 -2.13
N MET A 176 21.66 24.29 -2.56
CA MET A 176 21.10 23.45 -3.63
C MET A 176 20.01 22.48 -3.11
N SER A 177 19.08 22.09 -3.97
CA SER A 177 18.01 21.13 -3.62
C SER A 177 18.58 19.71 -3.48
N CYS A 178 18.13 18.95 -2.48
CA CYS A 178 18.71 17.62 -2.20
C CYS A 178 18.76 16.68 -3.41
N ALA A 179 17.73 16.72 -4.27
CA ALA A 179 17.71 15.93 -5.50
C ALA A 179 18.88 16.25 -6.46
N ARG A 180 19.31 17.53 -6.52
CA ARG A 180 20.46 17.96 -7.31
C ARG A 180 21.79 17.55 -6.65
N LEU A 181 21.88 17.56 -5.32
CA LEU A 181 23.08 17.09 -4.61
C LEU A 181 23.28 15.57 -4.81
N ILE A 182 22.19 14.79 -4.77
CA ILE A 182 22.25 13.34 -5.03
C ILE A 182 22.79 13.05 -6.44
N LEU A 183 22.36 13.82 -7.44
CA LEU A 183 22.88 13.69 -8.80
C LEU A 183 24.34 14.16 -8.94
N TYR A 184 24.77 15.17 -8.16
CA TYR A 184 26.15 15.65 -8.18
C TYR A 184 27.12 14.64 -7.56
N PHE A 185 26.70 13.95 -6.50
CA PHE A 185 27.51 12.98 -5.76
C PHE A 185 27.24 11.51 -6.15
N SER A 186 26.59 11.24 -7.29
CA SER A 186 26.37 9.86 -7.74
C SER A 186 27.71 9.17 -8.04
N LEU A 187 27.95 7.98 -7.48
CA LEU A 187 29.21 7.25 -7.66
C LEU A 187 29.34 6.60 -9.04
N VAL A 188 28.20 6.33 -9.68
CA VAL A 188 28.13 5.75 -11.02
C VAL A 188 27.51 6.78 -11.95
N GLN A 189 28.30 7.29 -12.91
CA GLN A 189 27.85 8.21 -13.96
C GLN A 189 27.41 7.43 -15.22
N ASP A 190 26.70 6.31 -15.07
CA ASP A 190 26.26 5.52 -16.22
C ASP A 190 24.92 6.04 -16.76
N THR A 191 24.92 6.34 -18.06
CA THR A 191 23.73 6.73 -18.85
C THR A 191 22.74 5.59 -19.07
N ALA A 192 23.03 4.37 -18.57
CA ALA A 192 22.22 3.17 -18.75
C ALA A 192 21.09 3.01 -17.71
N ALA A 193 20.97 3.90 -16.73
CA ALA A 193 19.87 3.87 -15.77
C ALA A 193 18.52 4.15 -16.48
N LEU A 194 17.53 3.26 -16.29
CA LEU A 194 16.19 3.38 -16.89
C LEU A 194 15.49 4.72 -16.55
N VAL A 195 15.84 5.31 -15.41
CA VAL A 195 15.33 6.60 -14.92
C VAL A 195 16.47 7.34 -14.24
N GLN A 196 16.57 8.64 -14.54
CA GLN A 196 17.58 9.56 -14.03
C GLN A 196 17.53 9.65 -12.48
N VAL A 197 18.69 9.74 -11.83
CA VAL A 197 18.85 9.63 -10.35
C VAL A 197 17.97 10.61 -9.57
N ASP A 198 17.86 11.84 -10.06
CA ASP A 198 17.02 12.91 -9.50
C ASP A 198 15.53 12.53 -9.52
N LYS A 199 15.07 11.93 -10.62
CA LYS A 199 13.71 11.42 -10.75
C LYS A 199 13.48 10.24 -9.82
N ASN A 200 14.44 9.32 -9.67
CA ASN A 200 14.33 8.21 -8.73
C ASN A 200 14.15 8.69 -7.29
N PHE A 201 14.87 9.72 -6.86
CA PHE A 201 14.69 10.32 -5.54
C PHE A 201 13.28 10.87 -5.33
N PHE A 202 12.78 11.69 -6.26
CA PHE A 202 11.43 12.26 -6.16
C PHE A 202 10.33 11.20 -6.24
N LEU A 203 10.49 10.22 -7.13
CA LEU A 203 9.56 9.10 -7.27
C LEU A 203 9.51 8.27 -5.98
N THR A 204 10.67 7.93 -5.41
CA THR A 204 10.75 7.18 -4.14
C THR A 204 10.02 7.92 -3.03
N LEU A 205 10.25 9.24 -2.90
CA LEU A 205 9.64 10.04 -1.83
C LEU A 205 8.13 10.22 -2.04
N ALA A 206 7.70 10.62 -3.23
CA ALA A 206 6.28 10.88 -3.51
C ALA A 206 5.45 9.59 -3.52
N PHE A 207 5.90 8.55 -4.23
CA PHE A 207 5.13 7.32 -4.37
C PHE A 207 5.08 6.49 -3.09
N SER A 208 6.04 6.64 -2.17
CA SER A 208 5.93 6.03 -0.83
C SER A 208 4.72 6.54 -0.06
N TRP A 209 4.41 7.83 -0.16
CA TRP A 209 3.22 8.42 0.48
C TRP A 209 1.94 8.19 -0.31
N ILE A 210 2.01 8.13 -1.64
CA ILE A 210 0.86 7.71 -2.48
C ILE A 210 0.47 6.27 -2.14
N TRP A 211 1.45 5.38 -1.96
CA TRP A 211 1.24 4.01 -1.54
C TRP A 211 0.52 3.94 -0.19
N VAL A 212 1.02 4.67 0.82
CA VAL A 212 0.35 4.80 2.12
C VAL A 212 -1.08 5.32 1.95
N GLY A 213 -1.27 6.42 1.22
CA GLY A 213 -2.59 7.01 0.98
C GLY A 213 -3.56 6.04 0.31
N ALA A 214 -3.09 5.27 -0.67
CA ALA A 214 -3.89 4.25 -1.35
C ALA A 214 -4.25 3.09 -0.40
N THR A 215 -3.33 2.65 0.48
CA THR A 215 -3.64 1.62 1.49
C THR A 215 -4.68 2.10 2.52
N VAL A 216 -4.56 3.34 2.99
CA VAL A 216 -5.51 3.96 3.93
C VAL A 216 -6.87 4.14 3.27
N PHE A 217 -6.91 4.60 2.02
CA PHE A 217 -8.15 4.74 1.26
C PHE A 217 -8.87 3.38 1.11
N GLY A 218 -8.13 2.33 0.78
CA GLY A 218 -8.67 0.96 0.72
C GLY A 218 -9.24 0.50 2.06
N LEU A 219 -8.52 0.74 3.17
CA LEU A 219 -8.99 0.43 4.53
C LEU A 219 -10.29 1.17 4.86
N VAL A 220 -10.37 2.46 4.54
CA VAL A 220 -11.58 3.28 4.76
C VAL A 220 -12.77 2.74 3.98
N ILE A 221 -12.59 2.32 2.73
CA ILE A 221 -13.66 1.72 1.93
C ILE A 221 -14.20 0.44 2.59
N ILE A 222 -13.31 -0.43 3.09
CA ILE A 222 -13.72 -1.67 3.76
C ILE A 222 -14.44 -1.37 5.09
N LEU A 223 -13.95 -0.40 5.86
CA LEU A 223 -14.62 0.04 7.10
C LEU A 223 -16.01 0.63 6.82
N LEU A 224 -16.14 1.47 5.81
CA LEU A 224 -17.43 2.01 5.38
C LEU A 224 -18.39 0.91 4.93
N ARG A 225 -17.89 -0.12 4.24
CA ARG A 225 -18.67 -1.29 3.86
C ARG A 225 -19.17 -2.06 5.09
N ILE A 226 -18.37 -2.19 6.14
CA ILE A 226 -18.79 -2.84 7.38
C ILE A 226 -19.84 -1.99 8.11
N PHE A 227 -19.61 -0.68 8.23
CA PHE A 227 -20.50 0.23 8.97
C PHE A 227 -21.87 0.40 8.30
N LEU A 228 -21.90 0.56 6.97
CA LEU A 228 -23.14 0.78 6.22
C LEU A 228 -23.91 -0.50 5.94
N MET A 229 -23.33 -1.67 6.25
CA MET A 229 -23.93 -2.99 6.02
C MET A 229 -24.66 -3.11 4.66
N PRO A 230 -24.07 -2.66 3.53
CA PRO A 230 -24.78 -2.59 2.25
C PRO A 230 -25.11 -3.99 1.72
N ASP A 231 -24.39 -5.02 2.18
CA ASP A 231 -24.51 -6.42 1.79
C ASP A 231 -25.71 -7.14 2.45
N PHE A 232 -26.42 -6.50 3.40
CA PHE A 232 -27.54 -7.11 4.12
C PHE A 232 -28.89 -6.49 3.71
N GLU A 233 -29.92 -7.33 3.63
CA GLU A 233 -31.32 -6.96 3.43
C GLU A 233 -32.12 -7.43 4.66
N LEU A 234 -32.94 -6.54 5.23
CA LEU A 234 -33.81 -6.87 6.36
C LEU A 234 -35.13 -7.45 5.82
N PHE A 235 -35.32 -8.76 5.95
CA PHE A 235 -36.58 -9.40 5.58
C PHE A 235 -37.47 -9.56 6.81
N ARG A 236 -38.74 -9.16 6.70
CA ARG A 236 -39.77 -9.53 7.67
C ARG A 236 -40.36 -10.87 7.24
N VAL A 237 -40.09 -11.93 8.00
CA VAL A 237 -40.70 -13.24 7.77
C VAL A 237 -42.01 -13.28 8.53
N VAL A 238 -43.13 -13.38 7.81
CA VAL A 238 -44.47 -13.50 8.39
C VAL A 238 -44.95 -14.92 8.21
N VAL A 239 -45.06 -15.67 9.31
CA VAL A 239 -45.63 -17.02 9.28
C VAL A 239 -47.15 -16.89 9.42
N SER A 240 -47.88 -17.28 8.38
CA SER A 240 -49.35 -17.30 8.39
C SER A 240 -49.86 -18.73 8.21
N MET A 241 -50.89 -19.10 8.96
CA MET A 241 -51.61 -20.35 8.73
C MET A 241 -52.40 -20.20 7.42
N HIS A 242 -52.05 -21.01 6.42
CA HIS A 242 -52.90 -21.18 5.26
C HIS A 242 -54.09 -22.06 5.70
N GLY A 243 -55.30 -21.50 5.65
CA GLY A 243 -56.51 -22.20 6.07
C GLY A 243 -56.68 -23.50 5.28
N MET A 244 -56.65 -24.63 5.99
CA MET A 244 -57.22 -25.93 5.60
C MET A 244 -57.09 -26.31 4.11
N ARG A 245 -55.95 -26.87 3.72
CA ARG A 245 -55.97 -27.94 2.72
C ARG A 245 -56.17 -29.24 3.49
N LYS A 246 -57.40 -29.77 3.44
CA LYS A 246 -57.69 -31.14 3.84
C LYS A 246 -56.72 -32.07 3.08
N ASP A 247 -56.23 -33.07 3.81
CA ASP A 247 -55.53 -34.26 3.33
C ASP A 247 -54.01 -34.12 3.09
N LEU A 248 -53.23 -34.30 4.16
CA LEU A 248 -52.05 -35.17 4.14
C LEU A 248 -51.63 -35.53 5.59
N PRO A 249 -51.39 -36.80 5.93
CA PRO A 249 -51.11 -37.23 7.30
C PRO A 249 -49.76 -36.71 7.82
N MET A 250 -49.77 -36.37 9.11
CA MET A 250 -48.67 -35.86 9.91
C MET A 250 -47.37 -36.66 9.74
N LEU A 251 -46.26 -35.95 9.48
CA LEU A 251 -44.99 -36.33 10.09
C LEU A 251 -44.68 -35.30 11.17
N GLN A 252 -44.88 -35.74 12.40
CA GLN A 252 -44.62 -35.02 13.63
C GLN A 252 -43.10 -34.92 13.79
N THR A 253 -42.56 -33.70 13.71
CA THR A 253 -41.24 -33.40 14.28
C THR A 253 -41.44 -32.20 15.16
N GLU A 254 -41.54 -32.46 16.46
CA GLU A 254 -41.46 -31.46 17.52
C GLU A 254 -40.16 -30.69 17.36
N GLU A 255 -40.25 -29.44 16.93
CA GLU A 255 -39.29 -28.41 17.33
C GLU A 255 -40.12 -27.26 17.90
N SER A 256 -40.18 -27.26 19.22
CA SER A 256 -40.87 -26.29 20.06
C SER A 256 -40.29 -24.89 19.82
N ALA A 257 -40.95 -24.13 18.93
CA ALA A 257 -40.73 -22.70 18.79
C ALA A 257 -41.28 -21.96 20.03
N SER A 258 -40.46 -21.87 21.07
CA SER A 258 -40.66 -20.94 22.18
C SER A 258 -40.43 -19.51 21.66
N CYS A 259 -41.47 -18.84 21.20
CA CYS A 259 -41.47 -17.38 21.05
C CYS A 259 -41.66 -16.75 22.42
N THR A 260 -40.59 -16.70 23.22
CA THR A 260 -40.52 -15.80 24.37
C THR A 260 -40.27 -14.39 23.85
N THR A 261 -41.34 -13.62 23.79
CA THR A 261 -41.32 -12.16 23.84
C THR A 261 -40.63 -11.73 25.13
N SER A 262 -39.41 -11.24 25.04
CA SER A 262 -38.80 -10.43 26.09
C SER A 262 -38.81 -8.99 25.61
N GLU A 263 -39.81 -8.24 26.07
CA GLU A 263 -39.74 -6.78 26.12
C GLU A 263 -38.72 -6.39 27.20
N LEU A 264 -37.64 -5.71 26.81
CA LEU A 264 -37.12 -4.49 27.45
C LEU A 264 -36.08 -3.81 26.54
#